data_AF-A0A920DYT4-F1
#
_entry.id   AF-A0A920DYT4-F1
#
_cell.length_a   1.000
_cell.length_b   1.000
_cell.length_c   1.000
_cell.angle_alpha   90.00
_cell.angle_beta   90.00
_cell.angle_gamma   90.00
#
_symmetry.space_group_name_H-M   'P 1'
#
loop_
_entity.id
_entity.type
_entity.pdbx_description
1 polymer ?
#
loop_
_entity_poly.entity_id
_entity_poly.type
_entity_poly.pdbx_seq_one_letter_code
_entity_poly.pdbx_strand_id
1 'polypeptide(L)'
;MPQSYPKLFDGDNLVRSSRKIHKYLSLAISIQLLLWTVSGIYFSFNKIEDVRGNLYLKPEEQVETPKVNKISHERALQIVADKTYLKPLSLIEITEDKPGSEYRGRDLPLYKIESSNKNSKNINIYIDPYSAKIVAIRSNQWRIWDFMWGLHIMDWNERDDIGNVFLKIFSILALLSAISGIYLFFYTNKKS
;
A
#
# COMPACT_ATOMS: atom_id res chain seq x y z
N MET A 1 -32.84 61.30 17.00
CA MET A 1 -31.74 60.33 17.19
C MET A 1 -32.04 59.11 16.33
N PRO A 2 -31.14 58.63 15.45
CA PRO A 2 -31.37 57.37 14.75
C PRO A 2 -30.92 56.19 15.64
N GLN A 3 -31.81 55.23 15.87
CA GLN A 3 -31.45 53.95 16.51
C GLN A 3 -30.59 53.13 15.55
N SER A 4 -29.41 52.69 16.01
CA SER A 4 -28.59 51.72 15.28
C SER A 4 -29.12 50.31 15.53
N TYR A 5 -29.49 49.61 14.46
CA TYR A 5 -29.81 48.19 14.54
C TYR A 5 -28.52 47.39 14.77
N PRO A 6 -28.52 46.36 15.65
CA PRO A 6 -27.37 45.51 15.83
C PRO A 6 -27.10 44.70 14.55
N LYS A 7 -25.85 44.73 14.06
CA LYS A 7 -25.42 43.82 12.99
C LYS A 7 -25.48 42.39 13.52
N LEU A 8 -26.48 41.64 13.06
CA LEU A 8 -26.71 40.23 13.44
C LEU A 8 -25.64 39.26 12.94
N PHE A 9 -24.74 39.69 12.04
CA PHE A 9 -23.63 38.88 11.52
C PHE A 9 -22.33 39.68 11.41
N ASP A 10 -21.29 39.22 12.10
CA ASP A 10 -19.94 39.78 12.02
C ASP A 10 -19.11 39.04 10.96
N GLY A 11 -19.24 39.50 9.71
CA GLY A 11 -18.58 38.91 8.55
C GLY A 11 -17.04 38.93 8.63
N ASP A 12 -16.44 39.85 9.38
CA ASP A 12 -14.98 39.93 9.50
C ASP A 12 -14.42 38.84 10.42
N ASN A 13 -15.17 38.46 11.46
CA ASN A 13 -14.82 37.32 12.32
C ASN A 13 -14.98 35.97 11.59
N LEU A 14 -16.01 35.84 10.73
CA LEU A 14 -16.21 34.65 9.89
C LEU A 14 -15.07 34.45 8.88
N VAL A 15 -14.62 35.52 8.21
CA VAL A 15 -13.50 35.44 7.25
C VAL A 15 -12.17 35.12 7.95
N ARG A 16 -11.91 35.70 9.14
CA ARG A 16 -10.71 35.40 9.93
C ARG A 16 -10.68 33.93 10.40
N SER A 17 -11.83 33.40 10.81
CA SER A 17 -11.98 31.99 11.21
C SER A 17 -11.76 31.04 10.03
N SER A 18 -12.37 31.33 8.88
CA SER A 18 -12.20 30.57 7.63
C SER A 18 -10.73 30.47 7.20
N ARG A 19 -9.97 31.57 7.28
CA ARG A 19 -8.53 31.58 6.97
C ARG A 19 -7.72 30.69 7.92
N LYS A 20 -8.04 30.68 9.22
CA LYS A 20 -7.36 29.81 10.19
C LYS A 20 -7.66 28.34 9.92
N ILE A 21 -8.93 27.99 9.72
CA ILE A 21 -9.35 26.61 9.39
C ILE A 21 -8.66 26.14 8.11
N HIS A 22 -8.71 26.95 7.04
CA HIS A 22 -8.03 26.64 5.78
C HIS A 22 -6.52 26.43 5.99
N LYS A 23 -5.85 27.28 6.78
CA LYS A 23 -4.41 27.14 7.05
C LYS A 23 -4.05 25.77 7.64
N TYR A 24 -4.76 25.34 8.69
CA TYR A 24 -4.47 24.07 9.35
C TYR A 24 -4.92 22.86 8.52
N LEU A 25 -6.08 22.95 7.87
CA LEU A 25 -6.57 21.90 6.97
C LEU A 25 -5.61 21.70 5.79
N SER A 26 -5.21 22.78 5.13
CA SER A 26 -4.24 22.75 4.02
C SER A 26 -2.87 22.23 4.47
N LEU A 27 -2.42 22.52 5.68
CA LEU A 27 -1.17 21.96 6.19
C LEU A 27 -1.25 20.44 6.34
N ALA A 28 -2.33 19.92 6.94
CA ALA A 28 -2.53 18.48 7.09
C ALA A 28 -2.60 17.78 5.72
N ILE A 29 -3.33 18.36 4.77
CA ILE A 29 -3.44 17.84 3.40
C ILE A 29 -2.08 17.87 2.70
N SER A 30 -1.34 18.96 2.78
CA SER A 30 0.00 19.08 2.18
C SER A 30 0.98 18.06 2.72
N ILE A 31 0.94 17.74 4.02
CA ILE A 31 1.77 16.68 4.61
C ILE A 31 1.44 15.32 3.96
N GLN A 32 0.15 14.99 3.83
CA GLN A 32 -0.25 13.73 3.18
C GLN A 32 0.09 13.72 1.69
N LEU A 33 -0.07 14.83 0.96
CA LEU A 33 0.35 14.95 -0.44
C LEU A 33 1.88 14.81 -0.59
N LEU A 34 2.66 15.28 0.39
CA LEU A 34 4.11 15.07 0.41
C LEU A 34 4.45 13.59 0.58
N LEU A 35 3.79 12.88 1.51
CA LEU A 35 3.94 11.42 1.64
C LEU A 35 3.55 10.70 0.34
N TRP A 36 2.48 11.16 -0.30
CA TRP A 36 2.04 10.64 -1.60
C TRP A 36 3.09 10.87 -2.69
N THR A 37 3.72 12.04 -2.70
CA THR A 37 4.76 12.39 -3.67
C THR A 37 6.03 11.56 -3.45
N VAL A 38 6.48 11.41 -2.20
CA VAL A 38 7.66 10.61 -1.84
C VAL A 38 7.46 9.14 -2.22
N SER A 39 6.30 8.57 -1.90
CA SER A 39 5.96 7.18 -2.28
C SER A 39 5.80 7.01 -3.80
N GLY A 40 5.21 7.99 -4.49
CA GLY A 40 5.09 7.99 -5.95
C GLY A 40 6.45 8.05 -6.66
N ILE A 41 7.37 8.90 -6.18
CA ILE A 41 8.77 8.92 -6.64
C ILE A 41 9.42 7.57 -6.39
N TYR A 42 9.26 6.99 -5.20
CA TYR A 42 9.79 5.66 -4.92
C TYR A 42 9.30 4.63 -5.95
N PHE A 43 8.00 4.62 -6.29
CA PHE A 43 7.46 3.69 -7.29
C PHE A 43 7.97 3.95 -8.71
N SER A 44 8.26 5.19 -9.09
CA SER A 44 8.79 5.48 -10.43
C SER A 44 10.18 4.87 -10.64
N PHE A 45 10.97 4.75 -9.58
CA PHE A 45 12.30 4.14 -9.62
C PHE A 45 12.32 2.65 -9.23
N ASN A 46 11.28 2.15 -8.57
CA ASN A 46 11.18 0.77 -8.06
C ASN A 46 9.95 0.08 -8.66
N LYS A 47 10.12 -0.39 -9.90
CA LYS A 47 9.07 -1.05 -10.67
C LYS A 47 8.56 -2.32 -10.00
N ILE A 48 7.26 -2.57 -10.08
CA ILE A 48 6.61 -3.67 -9.39
C ILE A 48 7.07 -5.04 -9.91
N GLU A 49 7.47 -5.12 -11.18
CA GLU A 49 7.96 -6.35 -11.81
C GLU A 49 9.24 -6.85 -11.14
N ASP A 50 10.11 -5.91 -10.72
CA ASP A 50 11.38 -6.21 -10.07
C ASP A 50 11.17 -6.60 -8.60
N VAL A 51 10.21 -5.98 -7.91
CA VAL A 51 9.95 -6.25 -6.49
C VAL A 51 9.16 -7.54 -6.26
N ARG A 52 8.41 -8.03 -7.26
CA ARG A 52 7.63 -9.28 -7.17
C ARG A 52 8.48 -10.54 -7.01
N GLY A 53 9.80 -10.42 -7.19
CA GLY A 53 10.74 -11.52 -6.97
C GLY A 53 10.90 -12.46 -8.17
N ASN A 54 10.44 -12.05 -9.36
CA ASN A 54 10.62 -12.81 -10.60
C ASN A 54 12.10 -13.11 -10.88
N LEU A 55 13.01 -12.22 -10.45
CA LEU A 55 14.45 -12.40 -10.55
C LEU A 55 15.00 -13.63 -9.79
N TYR A 56 14.23 -14.19 -8.85
CA TYR A 56 14.61 -15.38 -8.10
C TYR A 56 14.16 -16.67 -8.77
N LEU A 57 13.22 -16.60 -9.72
CA LEU A 57 12.73 -17.75 -10.47
C LEU A 57 13.74 -18.12 -11.55
N LYS A 58 13.96 -19.42 -11.75
CA LYS A 58 14.62 -19.94 -12.94
C LYS A 58 13.64 -19.89 -14.12
N PRO A 59 14.14 -19.78 -15.37
CA PRO A 59 13.29 -19.84 -16.55
C PRO A 59 12.36 -21.05 -16.51
N GLU A 60 11.08 -20.81 -16.80
CA GLU A 60 10.01 -21.79 -16.64
C GLU A 60 10.10 -22.83 -17.78
N GLU A 61 10.53 -24.05 -17.46
CA GLU A 61 10.21 -25.20 -18.31
C GLU A 61 8.74 -25.54 -18.10
N GLN A 62 7.96 -25.46 -19.18
CA GLN A 62 6.54 -25.78 -19.19
C GLN A 62 6.34 -27.27 -18.93
N VAL A 63 6.28 -27.64 -17.65
CA VAL A 63 5.78 -28.93 -17.23
C VAL A 63 4.39 -28.68 -16.65
N GLU A 64 3.37 -29.02 -17.41
CA GLU A 64 2.00 -29.14 -16.90
C GLU A 64 2.01 -30.18 -15.78
N THR A 65 2.03 -29.71 -14.53
CA THR A 65 1.77 -30.58 -13.39
C THR A 65 0.29 -30.93 -13.41
N PRO A 66 -0.10 -32.21 -13.44
CA PRO A 66 -1.48 -32.60 -13.26
C PRO A 66 -2.03 -31.97 -11.98
N LYS A 67 -3.34 -31.71 -11.89
CA LYS A 67 -3.98 -31.46 -10.59
C LYS A 67 -3.81 -32.72 -9.74
N VAL A 68 -2.81 -32.74 -8.89
CA VAL A 68 -2.50 -33.84 -7.96
C VAL A 68 -3.09 -33.50 -6.60
N ASN A 69 -3.24 -34.53 -5.76
CA ASN A 69 -3.40 -34.38 -4.32
C ASN A 69 -2.37 -33.41 -3.73
N LYS A 70 -2.72 -32.84 -2.55
CA LYS A 70 -1.86 -31.95 -1.76
C LYS A 70 -0.41 -32.48 -1.70
N ILE A 71 0.54 -31.67 -2.16
CA ILE A 71 1.95 -32.05 -2.21
C ILE A 71 2.55 -32.18 -0.80
N SER A 72 3.57 -33.03 -0.64
CA SER A 72 4.29 -33.17 0.64
C SER A 72 5.17 -31.95 0.94
N HIS A 73 5.52 -31.76 2.21
CA HIS A 73 6.40 -30.67 2.65
C HIS A 73 7.78 -30.76 1.99
N GLU A 74 8.34 -31.97 1.91
CA GLU A 74 9.62 -32.22 1.23
C GLU A 74 9.55 -31.86 -0.25
N ARG A 75 8.44 -32.19 -0.92
CA ARG A 75 8.24 -31.84 -2.33
C ARG A 75 8.19 -30.33 -2.53
N ALA A 76 7.56 -29.61 -1.63
CA ALA A 76 7.50 -28.14 -1.68
C ALA A 76 8.90 -27.51 -1.53
N LEU A 77 9.73 -28.03 -0.62
CA LEU A 77 11.13 -27.60 -0.46
C LEU A 77 11.95 -27.89 -1.73
N GLN A 78 11.78 -29.07 -2.34
CA GLN A 78 12.42 -29.42 -3.61
C GLN A 78 12.01 -28.47 -4.73
N ILE A 79 10.71 -28.16 -4.87
CA ILE A 79 10.21 -27.21 -5.87
C ILE A 79 10.92 -25.86 -5.75
N VAL A 80 11.16 -25.36 -4.53
CA VAL A 80 11.92 -24.12 -4.34
C VAL A 80 13.37 -24.27 -4.81
N ALA A 81 14.07 -25.34 -4.43
CA ALA A 81 15.45 -25.57 -4.83
C ALA A 81 15.59 -25.73 -6.37
N ASP A 82 14.62 -26.38 -6.98
CA ASP A 82 14.59 -26.67 -8.42
C ASP A 82 14.20 -25.45 -9.23
N LYS A 83 13.13 -24.74 -8.85
CA LYS A 83 12.56 -23.62 -9.63
C LYS A 83 13.12 -22.26 -9.27
N THR A 84 13.94 -22.13 -8.23
CA THR A 84 14.49 -20.83 -7.80
C THR A 84 16.00 -20.90 -7.60
N TYR A 85 16.64 -19.74 -7.55
CA TYR A 85 18.05 -19.60 -7.17
C TYR A 85 18.26 -19.55 -5.64
N LEU A 86 17.24 -19.90 -4.85
CA LEU A 86 17.22 -19.74 -3.39
C LEU A 86 17.41 -21.09 -2.69
N LYS A 87 18.02 -21.03 -1.50
CA LYS A 87 18.16 -22.19 -0.62
C LYS A 87 16.99 -22.22 0.36
N PRO A 88 16.11 -23.24 0.33
CA PRO A 88 15.04 -23.38 1.30
C PRO A 88 15.60 -23.75 2.69
N LEU A 89 14.98 -23.24 3.75
CA LEU A 89 15.42 -23.42 5.14
C LEU A 89 14.35 -24.12 5.99
N SER A 90 13.13 -23.61 5.98
CA SER A 90 12.01 -24.11 6.78
C SER A 90 10.70 -23.97 6.01
N LEU A 91 9.69 -24.75 6.41
CA LEU A 91 8.35 -24.70 5.84
C LEU A 91 7.31 -24.64 6.97
N ILE A 92 6.32 -23.78 6.79
CA ILE A 92 5.15 -23.64 7.67
C ILE A 92 3.90 -23.66 6.80
N GLU A 93 2.92 -24.48 7.18
CA GLU A 93 1.59 -24.44 6.55
C GLU A 93 0.74 -23.34 7.18
N ILE A 94 0.15 -22.51 6.32
CA ILE A 94 -0.77 -21.44 6.68
C ILE A 94 -2.17 -21.89 6.27
N THR A 95 -3.06 -21.96 7.24
CA THR A 95 -4.47 -22.35 7.05
C THR A 95 -5.45 -21.23 7.33
N GLU A 96 -4.99 -20.15 7.97
CA GLU A 96 -5.82 -19.03 8.39
C GLU A 96 -5.32 -17.74 7.75
N ASP A 97 -6.26 -16.88 7.38
CA ASP A 97 -5.93 -15.56 6.85
C ASP A 97 -5.61 -14.60 7.99
N LYS A 98 -4.72 -13.65 7.72
CA LYS A 98 -4.29 -12.63 8.67
C LYS A 98 -4.18 -11.28 7.96
N PRO A 99 -4.88 -10.23 8.45
CA PRO A 99 -4.76 -8.88 7.93
C PRO A 99 -3.31 -8.39 7.87
N GLY A 100 -2.96 -7.73 6.78
CA GLY A 100 -1.62 -7.17 6.56
C GLY A 100 -0.51 -8.22 6.37
N SER A 101 -0.86 -9.49 6.23
CA SER A 101 0.11 -10.56 5.94
C SER A 101 0.73 -10.40 4.55
N GLU A 102 1.90 -11.02 4.35
CA GLU A 102 2.56 -11.02 3.04
C GLU A 102 1.85 -11.92 2.00
N TYR A 103 0.92 -12.75 2.47
CA TYR A 103 0.17 -13.73 1.68
C TYR A 103 -1.31 -13.38 1.52
N ARG A 104 -1.75 -12.20 1.99
CA ARG A 104 -3.13 -11.72 1.87
C ARG A 104 -3.64 -11.78 0.42
N GLY A 105 -4.95 -12.00 0.27
CA GLY A 105 -5.64 -12.11 -1.02
C GLY A 105 -5.32 -13.39 -1.80
N ARG A 106 -4.94 -14.47 -1.12
CA ARG A 106 -4.59 -15.76 -1.72
C ARG A 106 -5.45 -16.88 -1.15
N ASP A 107 -5.67 -17.89 -1.98
CA ASP A 107 -6.37 -19.10 -1.58
C ASP A 107 -5.52 -19.89 -0.57
N LEU A 108 -6.16 -20.30 0.52
CA LEU A 108 -5.56 -21.12 1.58
C LEU A 108 -6.01 -22.58 1.43
N PRO A 109 -5.23 -23.56 1.92
CA PRO A 109 -3.94 -23.43 2.63
C PRO A 109 -2.76 -23.03 1.72
N LEU A 110 -1.71 -22.46 2.33
CA LEU A 110 -0.46 -22.10 1.66
C LEU A 110 0.75 -22.67 2.40
N TYR A 111 1.78 -23.08 1.65
CA TYR A 111 3.09 -23.36 2.21
C TYR A 111 3.97 -22.12 2.16
N LYS A 112 4.31 -21.58 3.34
CA LYS A 112 5.33 -20.56 3.51
C LYS A 112 6.67 -21.25 3.69
N ILE A 113 7.58 -21.04 2.74
CA ILE A 113 8.95 -21.53 2.80
C ILE A 113 9.86 -20.35 3.07
N GLU A 114 10.59 -20.40 4.17
CA GLU A 114 11.66 -19.44 4.45
C GLU A 114 12.90 -19.89 3.68
N SER A 115 13.52 -18.95 2.98
CA SER A 115 14.66 -19.22 2.12
C SER A 115 15.72 -18.12 2.22
N SER A 116 16.92 -18.43 1.77
CA SER A 116 18.01 -17.46 1.67
C SER A 116 18.70 -17.50 0.32
N ASN A 117 19.22 -16.35 -0.09
CA ASN A 117 20.12 -16.24 -1.25
C ASN A 117 21.60 -16.31 -0.78
N LYS A 118 22.55 -16.37 -1.71
CA LYS A 118 24.02 -16.33 -1.49
C LYS A 118 24.48 -15.22 -0.55
N ASN A 119 23.77 -14.09 -0.52
CA ASN A 119 24.06 -12.95 0.36
C ASN A 119 23.31 -13.00 1.71
N SER A 120 22.81 -14.17 2.11
CA SER A 120 22.08 -14.41 3.37
C SER A 120 20.85 -13.52 3.60
N LYS A 121 20.25 -12.99 2.53
CA LYS A 121 19.00 -12.23 2.61
C LYS A 121 17.82 -13.19 2.79
N ASN A 122 17.02 -12.98 3.83
CA ASN A 122 15.79 -13.76 4.09
C ASN A 122 14.69 -13.41 3.06
N ILE A 123 14.17 -14.44 2.42
CA ILE A 123 13.11 -14.37 1.41
C ILE A 123 12.06 -15.42 1.74
N ASN A 124 10.80 -15.01 1.84
CA ASN A 124 9.68 -15.93 2.00
C ASN A 124 9.13 -16.29 0.62
N ILE A 125 8.85 -17.56 0.40
CA ILE A 125 8.24 -18.08 -0.81
C ILE A 125 6.92 -18.73 -0.41
N TYR A 126 5.87 -18.48 -1.18
CA TYR A 126 4.55 -19.05 -0.94
C TYR A 126 4.20 -19.98 -2.09
N ILE A 127 3.84 -21.21 -1.76
CA ILE A 127 3.44 -22.25 -2.70
C ILE A 127 2.01 -22.68 -2.39
N ASP A 128 1.19 -22.79 -3.44
CA ASP A 128 -0.10 -23.46 -3.36
C ASP A 128 0.15 -24.99 -3.30
N PRO A 129 -0.28 -25.66 -2.22
CA PRO A 129 0.02 -27.07 -2.01
C PRO A 129 -0.76 -28.00 -2.94
N TYR A 130 -1.81 -27.55 -3.63
CA TYR A 130 -2.58 -28.37 -4.58
C TYR A 130 -2.11 -28.20 -6.02
N SER A 131 -1.72 -26.98 -6.41
CA SER A 131 -1.23 -26.72 -7.77
C SER A 131 0.29 -26.82 -7.91
N ALA A 132 1.03 -26.89 -6.80
CA ALA A 132 2.49 -26.86 -6.77
C ALA A 132 3.11 -25.60 -7.44
N LYS A 133 2.32 -24.53 -7.55
CA LYS A 133 2.76 -23.25 -8.12
C LYS A 133 3.31 -22.34 -7.04
N ILE A 134 4.42 -21.67 -7.35
CA ILE A 134 4.91 -20.55 -6.55
C ILE A 134 3.99 -19.36 -6.83
N VAL A 135 3.19 -18.98 -5.84
CA VAL A 135 2.18 -17.91 -5.98
C VAL A 135 2.73 -16.54 -5.60
N ALA A 136 3.78 -16.52 -4.79
CA ALA A 136 4.43 -15.29 -4.35
C ALA A 136 5.86 -15.51 -3.87
N ILE A 137 6.70 -14.51 -4.11
CA ILE A 137 8.03 -14.38 -3.50
C ILE A 137 8.07 -13.01 -2.79
N ARG A 138 8.56 -13.01 -1.55
CA ARG A 138 8.52 -11.86 -0.64
C ARG A 138 9.91 -11.59 -0.09
N SER A 139 10.56 -10.62 -0.70
CA SER A 139 11.89 -10.14 -0.33
C SER A 139 11.80 -8.88 0.55
N ASN A 140 12.93 -8.42 1.08
CA ASN A 140 12.97 -7.12 1.77
C ASN A 140 12.59 -5.95 0.85
N GLN A 141 12.94 -6.03 -0.43
CA GLN A 141 12.55 -5.01 -1.42
C GLN A 141 11.02 -4.97 -1.55
N TRP A 142 10.38 -6.14 -1.62
CA TRP A 142 8.93 -6.23 -1.64
C TRP A 142 8.31 -5.62 -0.37
N ARG A 143 8.88 -5.88 0.82
CA ARG A 143 8.36 -5.32 2.09
C ARG A 143 8.42 -3.80 2.14
N ILE A 144 9.50 -3.20 1.65
CA ILE A 144 9.61 -1.73 1.55
C ILE A 144 8.57 -1.21 0.55
N TRP A 145 8.41 -1.88 -0.58
CA TRP A 145 7.41 -1.52 -1.58
C TRP A 145 5.99 -1.62 -0.99
N ASP A 146 5.68 -2.69 -0.27
CA ASP A 146 4.40 -2.95 0.40
C ASP A 146 4.09 -1.89 1.48
N PHE A 147 5.11 -1.49 2.24
CA PHE A 147 5.00 -0.41 3.21
C PHE A 147 4.70 0.94 2.54
N MET A 148 5.45 1.29 1.49
CA MET A 148 5.21 2.51 0.72
C MET A 148 3.81 2.48 0.08
N TRP A 149 3.34 1.32 -0.37
CA TRP A 149 2.01 1.13 -0.92
C TRP A 149 0.93 1.43 0.11
N GLY A 150 1.01 0.85 1.32
CA GLY A 150 0.08 1.15 2.40
C GLY A 150 0.02 2.63 2.77
N LEU A 151 1.17 3.32 2.81
CA LEU A 151 1.21 4.77 3.01
C LEU A 151 0.53 5.55 1.89
N HIS A 152 0.72 5.12 0.64
CA HIS A 152 0.21 5.77 -0.56
C HIS A 152 -1.31 5.67 -0.68
N ILE A 153 -1.88 4.49 -0.40
CA ILE A 153 -3.33 4.25 -0.47
C ILE A 153 -4.06 4.54 0.85
N MET A 154 -3.34 4.93 1.89
CA MET A 154 -3.86 5.22 3.23
C MET A 154 -4.59 4.03 3.90
N ASP A 155 -4.22 2.82 3.52
CA ASP A 155 -4.65 1.58 4.18
C ASP A 155 -3.46 1.04 4.97
N TRP A 156 -3.47 1.23 6.29
CA TRP A 156 -2.37 0.83 7.16
C TRP A 156 -2.53 -0.57 7.75
N ASN A 157 -3.71 -1.18 7.61
CA ASN A 157 -4.01 -2.46 8.19
C ASN A 157 -3.77 -3.57 7.17
N GLU A 158 -4.56 -3.58 6.09
CA GLU A 158 -4.58 -4.66 5.11
C GLU A 158 -3.59 -4.37 3.98
N ARG A 159 -3.40 -3.10 3.62
CA ARG A 159 -2.56 -2.61 2.51
C ARG A 159 -3.02 -3.16 1.16
N ASP A 160 -4.32 -3.33 0.96
CA ASP A 160 -4.91 -3.82 -0.30
C ASP A 160 -6.22 -3.14 -0.69
N ASP A 161 -6.92 -2.48 0.24
CA ASP A 161 -8.18 -1.78 -0.05
C ASP A 161 -7.97 -0.31 -0.44
N ILE A 162 -8.03 -0.03 -1.75
CA ILE A 162 -8.02 1.34 -2.29
C ILE A 162 -9.37 2.05 -1.99
N GLY A 163 -10.43 1.31 -1.68
CA GLY A 163 -11.74 1.82 -1.34
C GLY A 163 -11.92 2.18 0.14
N ASN A 164 -10.86 2.21 0.93
CA ASN A 164 -10.94 2.39 2.37
C ASN A 164 -11.52 3.76 2.79
N VAL A 165 -12.03 3.83 4.02
CA VAL A 165 -12.70 5.04 4.56
C VAL A 165 -11.73 6.21 4.70
N PHE A 166 -10.47 5.97 5.04
CA PHE A 166 -9.48 7.04 5.22
C PHE A 166 -9.22 7.77 3.90
N LEU A 167 -9.00 7.03 2.82
CA LEU A 167 -8.78 7.61 1.49
C LEU A 167 -10.01 8.37 1.00
N LYS A 168 -11.22 7.83 1.23
CA LYS A 168 -12.49 8.52 0.91
C LYS A 168 -12.62 9.85 1.64
N ILE A 169 -12.43 9.87 2.96
CA ILE A 169 -12.48 11.11 3.76
C ILE A 169 -11.42 12.09 3.29
N PHE A 170 -10.18 11.63 3.10
CA PHE A 170 -9.09 12.47 2.64
C PHE A 170 -9.38 13.10 1.28
N SER A 171 -9.92 12.33 0.32
CA SER A 171 -10.26 12.84 -1.02
C SER A 171 -11.28 13.99 -0.97
N ILE A 172 -12.29 13.89 -0.09
CA ILE A 172 -13.29 14.93 0.10
C ILE A 172 -12.67 16.16 0.77
N LEU A 173 -11.86 15.97 1.81
CA LEU A 173 -11.17 17.07 2.50
C LEU A 173 -10.19 17.80 1.57
N ALA A 174 -9.45 17.06 0.76
CA ALA A 174 -8.55 17.60 -0.26
C ALA A 174 -9.31 18.47 -1.27
N LEU A 175 -10.44 17.98 -1.77
CA LEU A 175 -11.30 18.72 -2.69
C LEU A 175 -11.84 20.02 -2.05
N LEU A 176 -12.39 19.94 -0.84
CA LEU A 176 -12.91 21.10 -0.12
C LEU A 176 -11.81 22.13 0.15
N SER A 177 -10.62 21.68 0.53
CA SER A 177 -9.48 22.57 0.75
C SER A 177 -9.03 23.25 -0.53
N ALA A 178 -8.97 22.52 -1.65
CA ALA A 178 -8.62 23.07 -2.96
C ALA A 178 -9.62 24.16 -3.40
N ILE A 179 -10.93 23.89 -3.29
CA ILE A 179 -11.99 24.86 -3.58
C ILE A 179 -11.87 26.09 -2.66
N SER A 180 -11.65 25.87 -1.37
CA SER A 180 -11.45 26.95 -0.39
C SER A 180 -10.23 27.80 -0.73
N GLY A 181 -9.13 27.20 -1.18
CA GLY A 181 -7.92 27.91 -1.58
C GLY A 181 -8.16 28.82 -2.78
N ILE A 182 -8.83 28.30 -3.82
CA ILE A 182 -9.22 29.09 -5.00
C ILE A 182 -10.12 30.27 -4.60
N TYR A 183 -11.12 30.01 -3.76
CA TYR A 183 -12.02 31.07 -3.28
C TYR A 183 -11.26 32.17 -2.51
N LEU A 184 -10.38 31.79 -1.57
CA LEU A 184 -9.60 32.74 -0.79
C LEU A 184 -8.63 33.56 -1.64
N PHE A 185 -8.06 32.98 -2.69
CA PHE A 185 -7.18 33.69 -3.63
C PHE A 185 -7.91 34.85 -4.31
N PHE A 186 -9.09 34.60 -4.89
CA PHE A 186 -9.85 35.65 -5.57
C PHE A 186 -10.53 36.64 -4.61
N TYR A 187 -10.97 36.19 -3.43
CA TYR A 187 -11.61 37.07 -2.44
C TYR A 187 -10.60 38.03 -1.79
N THR A 188 -9.36 37.60 -1.58
CA THR A 188 -8.30 38.45 -1.00
C THR A 188 -7.91 39.58 -1.96
N ASN A 189 -7.89 39.33 -3.27
CA ASN A 189 -7.58 40.34 -4.28
C ASN A 189 -8.66 41.41 -4.49
N LYS A 190 -9.88 41.22 -3.97
CA LYS A 190 -10.94 42.26 -4.00
C LYS A 190 -10.86 43.28 -2.87
N LYS A 191 -10.02 43.04 -1.85
CA LYS A 191 -9.85 43.90 -0.66
C LYS A 191 -8.50 44.65 -0.62
N SER A 192 -7.64 44.46 -1.62
CA SER A 192 -6.41 45.24 -1.83
C SER A 192 -6.62 46.26 -2.95
#